data_AF-A0ABD0MM40-F1
#
_entry.id   AF-A0ABD0MM40-F1
#
_cell.length_a   1.000
_cell.length_b   1.000
_cell.length_c   1.000
_cell.angle_alpha   90.00
_cell.angle_beta   90.00
_cell.angle_gamma   90.00
#
_symmetry.space_group_name_H-M   'P 1'
#
loop_
_entity.id
_entity.type
_entity.pdbx_description
1 polymer ?
#
loop_
_entity_poly.entity_id
_entity_poly.type
_entity_poly.pdbx_seq_one_letter_code
_entity_poly.pdbx_strand_id
1 'polypeptide(L)'
;CSFDKGLCVWMTDSEGDLKWEIKDDPAGGRYLSVPEATNGRSVKGARLTVPLAPPTKAWQGGDLCLSFRHRLHGHHIGSLQVHNPSIWNRTGGHGWRHAHITLEGRGLVD
;
A
#
# COMPACT_ATOMS: atom_id res chain seq x y z
N CYS A 1 1.62 10.50 3.46
CA CYS A 1 1.27 9.87 4.76
C CYS A 1 2.53 9.18 5.28
N SER A 2 3.04 9.55 6.46
CA SER A 2 4.26 8.95 7.04
C SER A 2 3.98 7.96 8.17
N PHE A 3 2.73 7.83 8.63
CA PHE A 3 2.31 6.96 9.75
C PHE A 3 2.85 7.34 11.14
N ASP A 4 3.67 8.39 11.26
CA ASP A 4 4.24 8.86 12.54
C ASP A 4 3.20 9.27 13.57
N LYS A 5 1.95 9.49 13.17
CA LYS A 5 0.82 9.84 14.04
C LYS A 5 -0.33 8.82 14.01
N GLY A 6 -0.10 7.63 13.44
CA GLY A 6 -1.20 6.70 13.18
C GLY A 6 -1.49 6.54 11.69
N LEU A 7 -2.50 5.72 11.38
CA LEU A 7 -3.05 5.64 10.03
C LEU A 7 -3.61 7.01 9.63
N CYS A 8 -3.34 7.46 8.40
CA CYS A 8 -3.90 8.73 7.94
C CYS A 8 -5.43 8.63 7.86
N VAL A 9 -6.13 9.65 8.35
CA VAL A 9 -7.59 9.67 8.53
C VAL A 9 -8.40 9.38 7.26
N TRP A 10 -7.80 9.60 6.10
CA TRP A 10 -8.43 9.35 4.80
C TRP A 10 -8.21 7.91 4.31
N MET A 11 -7.38 7.10 4.94
CA MET A 11 -7.15 5.69 4.57
C MET A 11 -8.04 4.74 5.37
N THR A 12 -8.34 3.56 4.81
CA THR A 12 -9.06 2.49 5.51
C THR A 12 -8.37 1.14 5.33
N ASP A 13 -8.23 0.36 6.39
CA ASP A 13 -7.55 -0.94 6.44
C ASP A 13 -8.48 -2.10 6.88
N SER A 14 -9.79 -1.90 6.74
CA SER A 14 -10.81 -2.80 7.28
C SER A 14 -11.00 -4.09 6.47
N GLU A 15 -10.38 -4.21 5.29
CA GLU A 15 -10.57 -5.32 4.36
C GLU A 15 -9.42 -6.34 4.40
N GLY A 16 -9.75 -7.61 4.12
CA GLY A 16 -8.80 -8.73 4.12
C GLY A 16 -8.89 -9.60 5.37
N ASP A 17 -8.14 -10.70 5.35
CA ASP A 17 -8.10 -11.68 6.44
C ASP A 17 -7.11 -11.27 7.54
N LEU A 18 -6.16 -10.39 7.21
CA LEU A 18 -5.15 -9.83 8.11
C LEU A 18 -5.35 -8.32 8.28
N LYS A 19 -4.75 -7.76 9.32
CA LYS A 19 -4.80 -6.32 9.62
C LYS A 19 -3.43 -5.68 9.44
N TRP A 20 -3.45 -4.41 9.07
CA TRP A 20 -2.26 -3.59 9.05
C TRP A 20 -1.93 -3.13 10.48
N GLU A 21 -0.65 -3.21 10.83
CA GLU A 21 -0.14 -2.84 12.14
C GLU A 21 0.89 -1.72 12.00
N ILE A 22 0.82 -0.73 12.87
CA ILE A 22 1.83 0.33 12.94
C ILE A 22 3.01 -0.19 13.76
N LYS A 23 4.22 -0.09 13.20
CA LYS A 23 5.47 -0.44 13.85
C LYS A 23 6.43 0.74 13.85
N ASP A 24 7.23 0.84 14.91
CA ASP A 24 8.33 1.80 14.99
C ASP A 24 9.49 1.35 14.10
N ASP A 25 10.06 2.27 13.33
CA ASP A 25 11.29 2.03 12.58
C ASP A 25 12.49 2.35 13.49
N PRO A 26 13.45 1.43 13.68
CA PRO A 26 14.69 1.71 14.42
C PRO A 26 15.50 2.88 13.85
N ALA A 27 15.33 3.19 12.55
CA ALA A 27 15.93 4.37 11.91
C ALA A 27 15.14 5.67 12.16
N GLY A 28 14.05 5.61 12.92
CA GLY A 28 13.17 6.72 13.26
C GLY A 28 11.87 6.74 12.45
N GLY A 29 10.79 7.18 13.10
CA GLY A 29 9.45 7.24 12.51
C GLY A 29 8.68 5.92 12.63
N ARG A 30 7.55 5.81 11.91
CA ARG A 30 6.68 4.62 11.94
C ARG A 30 6.30 4.15 10.54
N TYR A 31 5.91 2.88 10.42
CA TYR A 31 5.46 2.29 9.16
C TYR A 31 4.33 1.28 9.37
N LEU A 32 3.60 0.98 8.30
CA LEU A 32 2.60 -0.08 8.29
C LEU A 32 3.23 -1.43 7.92
N SER A 33 2.84 -2.48 8.63
CA SER A 33 3.27 -3.85 8.39
C SER A 33 2.10 -4.82 8.44
N VAL A 34 2.24 -5.95 7.76
CA VAL A 34 1.33 -7.09 7.88
C VAL A 34 2.13 -8.23 8.51
N PRO A 35 1.61 -8.91 9.55
CA PRO A 35 2.29 -10.07 10.11
C PRO A 35 2.34 -11.22 9.10
N GLU A 36 3.35 -12.09 9.22
CA GLU A 36 3.41 -13.32 8.43
C GLU A 36 2.21 -14.21 8.78
N ALA A 37 1.60 -14.82 7.76
CA ALA A 37 0.47 -15.71 7.98
C ALA A 37 0.95 -16.96 8.72
N THR A 38 0.57 -17.09 9.99
CA THR A 38 0.99 -18.21 10.86
C THR A 38 0.25 -19.52 10.60
N ASN A 39 -0.77 -19.49 9.73
CA ASN A 39 -1.71 -20.58 9.55
C ASN A 39 -1.59 -21.04 8.09
N GLY A 40 -1.33 -22.32 7.83
CA GLY A 40 -1.23 -22.90 6.48
C GLY A 40 -2.51 -22.86 5.63
N ARG A 41 -3.48 -21.99 5.96
CA ARG A 41 -4.63 -21.67 5.13
C ARG A 41 -4.25 -20.56 4.14
N SER A 42 -4.81 -20.65 2.94
CA SER A 42 -4.77 -19.54 1.98
C SER A 42 -5.42 -18.31 2.61
N VAL A 43 -4.64 -17.26 2.86
CA VAL A 43 -5.10 -15.95 3.33
C VAL A 43 -5.06 -14.95 2.19
N LYS A 44 -6.09 -14.10 2.10
CA LYS A 44 -6.17 -13.00 1.13
C LYS A 44 -5.22 -11.84 1.45
N GLY A 45 -4.64 -11.81 2.66
CA GLY A 45 -3.75 -10.76 3.14
C GLY A 45 -4.50 -9.61 3.82
N ALA A 46 -3.85 -8.45 3.94
CA ALA A 46 -4.43 -7.20 4.45
C ALA A 46 -4.57 -6.19 3.30
N ARG A 47 -5.68 -5.45 3.25
CA ARG A 47 -5.92 -4.44 2.21
C ARG A 47 -6.01 -3.05 2.80
N LEU A 48 -5.25 -2.13 2.22
CA LEU A 48 -5.27 -0.71 2.53
C LEU A 48 -5.90 0.04 1.35
N THR A 49 -6.99 0.75 1.59
CA THR A 49 -7.65 1.60 0.61
C THR A 49 -7.20 3.04 0.79
N VAL A 50 -6.74 3.63 -0.30
CA VAL A 50 -6.27 5.02 -0.40
C VAL A 50 -7.25 5.72 -1.34
N PRO A 51 -8.24 6.47 -0.83
CA PRO A 51 -9.07 7.29 -1.68
C PRO A 51 -8.18 8.34 -2.33
N LEU A 52 -8.27 8.37 -3.65
CA LEU A 52 -7.86 9.54 -4.39
C LEU A 52 -8.91 10.63 -4.02
N ALA A 53 -8.46 11.83 -3.64
CA ALA A 53 -9.32 13.01 -3.47
C ALA A 53 -10.38 13.17 -4.59
N PRO A 54 -11.44 13.97 -4.43
CA PRO A 54 -12.35 14.22 -5.55
C PRO A 54 -11.57 14.79 -6.74
N PRO A 55 -11.91 14.43 -8.00
CA PRO A 55 -11.25 14.96 -9.19
C PRO A 55 -11.33 16.48 -9.20
N THR A 56 -10.22 17.10 -8.81
CA THR A 56 -10.01 18.52 -9.04
C THR A 56 -9.76 18.73 -10.53
N LYS A 57 -9.90 19.96 -11.05
CA LYS A 57 -9.58 20.26 -12.46
C LYS A 57 -8.17 19.78 -12.89
N ALA A 58 -7.26 19.58 -11.94
CA ALA A 58 -5.93 19.01 -12.19
C ALA A 58 -5.95 17.56 -12.69
N TRP A 59 -7.04 16.81 -12.45
CA TRP A 59 -7.16 15.38 -12.78
C TRP A 59 -7.86 15.17 -14.11
N GLN A 60 -8.59 16.18 -14.59
CA GLN A 60 -9.34 16.13 -15.85
C GLN A 60 -8.44 16.23 -17.10
N GLY A 61 -7.11 16.12 -16.96
CA GLY A 61 -6.19 16.23 -18.09
C GLY A 61 -4.83 15.54 -17.93
N GLY A 62 -4.57 14.77 -16.86
CA GLY A 62 -3.24 14.17 -16.65
C GLY A 62 -3.20 13.00 -15.68
N ASP A 63 -2.06 12.31 -15.67
CA ASP A 63 -1.79 11.17 -14.80
C ASP A 63 -1.36 11.62 -13.40
N LEU A 64 -1.68 10.81 -12.39
CA LEU A 64 -1.22 10.99 -11.02
C LEU A 64 -0.03 10.08 -10.73
N CYS A 65 0.91 10.52 -9.88
CA CYS A 65 2.00 9.67 -9.41
C CYS A 65 1.75 9.25 -7.96
N LEU A 66 1.59 7.95 -7.73
CA LEU A 66 1.62 7.35 -6.41
C LEU A 66 3.05 6.89 -6.08
N SER A 67 3.66 7.53 -5.09
CA SER A 67 4.98 7.18 -4.58
C SER A 67 4.90 6.60 -3.18
N PHE A 68 5.59 5.49 -2.92
CA PHE A 68 5.68 4.90 -1.58
C PHE A 68 6.98 4.12 -1.38
N ARG A 69 7.34 3.96 -0.10
CA ARG A 69 8.44 3.10 0.33
C ARG A 69 7.87 1.77 0.82
N HIS A 70 8.49 0.66 0.45
CA HIS A 70 8.06 -0.68 0.85
C HIS A 70 9.26 -1.57 1.17
N ARG A 71 9.02 -2.62 1.94
CA ARG A 71 9.98 -3.69 2.24
C ARG A 71 9.21 -5.00 2.32
N LEU A 72 9.72 -6.01 1.64
CA LEU A 72 9.23 -7.39 1.75
C LEU A 72 10.29 -8.20 2.50
N HIS A 73 9.92 -8.81 3.62
CA HIS A 73 10.83 -9.59 4.46
C HIS A 73 10.09 -10.75 5.12
N GLY A 74 10.75 -11.91 5.25
CA GLY A 74 10.15 -13.15 5.78
C GLY A 74 10.46 -14.36 4.88
N HIS A 75 10.13 -15.56 5.34
CA HIS A 75 10.31 -16.79 4.54
C HIS A 75 9.14 -16.98 3.56
N HIS A 76 7.92 -16.64 3.97
CA HIS A 76 6.72 -16.67 3.14
C HIS A 76 6.17 -15.26 2.87
N ILE A 77 7.03 -14.40 2.32
CA ILE A 77 6.80 -12.97 2.06
C ILE A 77 5.48 -12.64 1.32
N GLY A 78 4.94 -13.56 0.52
CA GLY A 78 3.74 -13.33 -0.28
C GLY A 78 3.98 -12.27 -1.37
N SER A 79 3.04 -11.33 -1.53
CA SER A 79 3.17 -10.25 -2.51
C SER A 79 2.53 -8.96 -2.02
N LEU A 80 3.10 -7.82 -2.43
CA LEU A 80 2.52 -6.49 -2.25
C LEU A 80 2.02 -5.98 -3.61
N GLN A 81 0.74 -5.61 -3.66
CA GLN A 81 0.06 -5.22 -4.90
C GLN A 81 -0.64 -3.88 -4.74
N VAL A 82 -0.70 -3.11 -5.84
CA VAL A 82 -1.51 -1.91 -5.96
C VAL A 82 -2.58 -2.17 -7.02
N HIS A 83 -3.84 -2.14 -6.60
CA HIS A 83 -5.00 -2.47 -7.44
C HIS A 83 -5.69 -1.19 -7.92
N ASN A 84 -5.60 -0.92 -9.23
CA ASN A 84 -6.38 0.09 -9.94
C ASN A 84 -6.25 -0.09 -11.46
N PRO A 85 -7.16 -0.81 -12.14
CA PRO A 85 -6.85 -2.15 -12.70
C PRO A 85 -5.38 -2.60 -12.55
N SER A 86 -5.06 -3.20 -11.39
CA SER A 86 -3.78 -3.86 -11.04
C SER A 86 -2.51 -3.36 -11.76
N ILE A 87 -2.00 -2.18 -11.39
CA ILE A 87 -0.87 -1.54 -12.08
C ILE A 87 0.48 -2.09 -11.61
N TRP A 88 0.55 -2.67 -10.41
CA TRP A 88 1.84 -2.97 -9.79
C TRP A 88 1.81 -4.12 -8.79
N ASN A 89 2.85 -4.97 -8.83
CA ASN A 89 3.05 -6.10 -7.92
C ASN A 89 4.54 -6.31 -7.61
N ARG A 90 4.86 -6.73 -6.39
CA ARG A 90 6.19 -7.22 -5.97
C ARG A 90 6.07 -8.45 -5.08
N THR A 91 6.93 -9.43 -5.31
CA THR A 91 6.96 -10.72 -4.61
C THR A 91 8.22 -10.93 -3.76
N GLY A 92 9.09 -9.92 -3.65
CA GLY A 92 10.31 -10.01 -2.86
C GLY A 92 11.24 -8.81 -3.03
N GLY A 93 12.36 -8.83 -2.31
CA GLY A 93 13.39 -7.81 -2.36
C GLY A 93 14.26 -7.79 -1.11
N HIS A 94 15.39 -7.11 -1.20
CA HIS A 94 16.24 -6.81 -0.05
C HIS A 94 16.06 -5.37 0.40
N GLY A 95 15.87 -5.20 1.71
CA GLY A 95 15.76 -3.90 2.35
C GLY A 95 14.56 -3.07 1.90
N TRP A 96 14.60 -1.80 2.26
CA TRP A 96 13.61 -0.82 1.85
C TRP A 96 13.82 -0.39 0.40
N ARG A 97 12.72 -0.20 -0.34
CA ARG A 97 12.72 0.23 -1.74
C ARG A 97 11.66 1.31 -1.98
N HIS A 98 11.88 2.12 -3.01
CA HIS A 98 10.90 3.09 -3.48
C HIS A 98 10.18 2.55 -4.70
N ALA A 99 8.88 2.82 -4.77
CA ALA A 99 8.05 2.57 -5.94
C ALA A 99 7.39 3.89 -6.35
N HIS A 100 7.31 4.11 -7.66
CA HIS A 100 6.55 5.17 -8.29
C HIS A 100 5.60 4.50 -9.29
N ILE A 101 4.32 4.80 -9.17
CA ILE A 101 3.26 4.24 -10.01
C ILE A 101 2.53 5.41 -10.65
N THR A 102 2.39 5.37 -11.97
CA THR A 102 1.53 6.29 -12.71
C THR A 102 0.10 5.75 -12.67
N LEU A 103 -0.84 6.54 -12.15
CA LEU A 103 -2.27 6.28 -12.16
C LEU A 103 -2.88 7.11 -13.29
N GLU A 104 -3.35 6.45 -14.33
CA GLU A 104 -3.94 7.13 -15.49
C GLU A 104 -5.26 7.80 -15.12
N GLY A 105 -5.37 9.11 -15.34
CA GLY A 105 -6.56 9.89 -14.97
C GLY A 105 -7.85 9.39 -15.63
N ARG A 106 -7.75 8.73 -16.79
CA ARG A 106 -8.89 8.17 -17.53
C ARG A 106 -9.52 6.94 -16.88
N GLY A 107 -8.74 6.15 -16.12
CA GLY A 107 -9.23 4.97 -15.39
C GLY A 107 -9.72 5.27 -13.97
N LEU A 108 -9.75 6.55 -13.57
CA LEU A 108 -10.15 6.99 -12.23
C LEU A 108 -11.57 7.60 -12.17
N VAL A 109 -12.24 7.70 -13.31
CA VAL A 109 -13.55 8.35 -13.48
C VAL A 109 -14.68 7.39 -13.86
N ASP A 110 -14.44 6.08 -13.82
CA ASP A 110 -15.46 5.03 -13.99
C ASP A 110 -16.16 4.65 -12.67
#